data_AF-A0A6J2VT85-F1
#
_entry.id   AF-A0A6J2VT85-F1
#
_cell.length_a   1.000
_cell.length_b   1.000
_cell.length_c   1.000
_cell.angle_alpha   90.00
_cell.angle_beta   90.00
_cell.angle_gamma   90.00
#
_symmetry.space_group_name_H-M   'P 1'
#
loop_
_entity.id
_entity.type
_entity.pdbx_description
1 polymer ?
#
loop_
_entity_poly.entity_id
_entity_poly.type
_entity_poly.pdbx_seq_one_letter_code
_entity_poly.pdbx_strand_id
1 'polypeptide(L)'
;MVLDLRIVLLGRTGSGKSVAGNTILGREAFEESVTKHCEIKRGEVEGRNISVIDTPGLNNPSLTEKQLKTEMEKAISLSAPGPHVFLLVIWLETFTNEEHEIVKQIKELFGEDALKLTMVLFTGREKMSRSKWRDFMQNKDTEQLICSCGGGHYAVNSKAENSSSQIAKLLEKADNVVEMNGGQHYTTNIYQDSNKKEENETRRRILEEIRKQQEERREHEKRQHEEIRREEEKREHEKRQREEIRQEERRHDEMRRQEERRQDEMRKQEERRYDEMKRQEERRYDEMRRQEERRYDEMRRQDERRCEEMRRELERRQKEGGGGSDDSATGGCKTYGENVEEMDVRLCHINKIYQEPPRQIKEESERSRSVEKRREEIQEETKLEEIRRQEVRRLWDMQKQEERRGFEKRLSEQVRRQNERRIEEKRQQEERMLWEMRNQDNKRSLKKRQLEEMRRQEERELEMRTEEDRRGQEERRLKQRRLDLMHHNNTLEEVKRQEERRPEKMRWQEERRIDEIRRQEGRRTDEMRRREERRIEEIRRQEERRLDDIRRDV
;
A
#
# COMPACT_ATOMS: atom_id res chain seq x y z
N MET A 1 26.70 -7.16 48.82
CA MET A 1 27.94 -6.34 48.74
C MET A 1 28.60 -6.54 47.38
N VAL A 2 28.74 -5.47 46.62
CA VAL A 2 29.51 -5.50 45.36
C VAL A 2 31.00 -5.29 45.70
N LEU A 3 31.96 -5.93 45.03
CA LEU A 3 33.39 -5.85 45.41
C LEU A 3 34.12 -4.66 44.75
N ASP A 4 33.61 -4.17 43.62
CA ASP A 4 34.11 -2.98 42.91
C ASP A 4 32.93 -2.03 42.68
N LEU A 5 32.82 -0.93 43.42
CA LEU A 5 31.73 0.04 43.24
C LEU A 5 32.12 1.07 42.19
N ARG A 6 31.19 1.40 41.28
CA ARG A 6 31.40 2.43 40.26
C ARG A 6 30.28 3.45 40.37
N ILE A 7 30.64 4.66 40.76
CA ILE A 7 29.72 5.74 41.10
C ILE A 7 29.91 6.87 40.10
N VAL A 8 28.82 7.33 39.49
CA VAL A 8 28.82 8.56 38.67
C VAL A 8 28.08 9.65 39.45
N LEU A 9 28.75 10.79 39.67
CA LEU A 9 28.17 11.93 40.38
C LEU A 9 27.43 12.82 39.40
N LEU A 10 26.14 13.04 39.59
CA LEU A 10 25.29 13.90 38.78
C LEU A 10 24.74 15.04 39.62
N GLY A 11 24.33 16.12 38.98
CA GLY A 11 23.73 17.27 39.67
C GLY A 11 24.03 18.60 39.01
N ARG A 12 23.45 19.65 39.60
CA ARG A 12 23.62 21.03 39.16
C ARG A 12 25.08 21.48 39.24
N THR A 13 25.45 22.51 38.48
CA THR A 13 26.73 23.21 38.70
C THR A 13 26.75 23.80 40.10
N GLY A 14 27.86 23.62 40.84
CA GLY A 14 27.98 24.13 42.21
C GLY A 14 27.28 23.31 43.30
N SER A 15 26.69 22.15 42.98
CA SER A 15 26.05 21.24 43.98
C SER A 15 27.04 20.52 44.92
N GLY A 16 28.34 20.70 44.72
CA GLY A 16 29.38 20.06 45.54
C GLY A 16 29.70 18.62 45.13
N LYS A 17 29.55 18.25 43.85
CA LYS A 17 29.89 16.91 43.33
C LYS A 17 31.35 16.53 43.63
N SER A 18 32.32 17.37 43.27
CA SER A 18 33.74 17.12 43.50
C SER A 18 34.06 16.95 45.00
N VAL A 19 33.43 17.77 45.86
CA VAL A 19 33.53 17.66 47.33
C VAL A 19 32.95 16.34 47.85
N ALA A 20 31.78 15.93 47.32
CA ALA A 20 31.17 14.64 47.64
C ALA A 20 32.07 13.48 47.19
N GLY A 21 32.69 13.58 46.01
CA GLY A 21 33.67 12.60 45.52
C GLY A 21 34.90 12.49 46.43
N ASN A 22 35.46 13.63 46.86
CA ASN A 22 36.57 13.67 47.83
C ASN A 22 36.16 13.06 49.17
N THR A 23 34.94 13.33 49.63
CA THR A 23 34.38 12.75 50.86
C THR A 23 34.25 11.23 50.75
N ILE A 24 33.73 10.72 49.63
CA ILE A 24 33.57 9.27 49.39
C ILE A 24 34.94 8.59 49.37
N LEU A 25 35.95 9.21 48.74
CA LEU A 25 37.30 8.64 48.62
C LEU A 25 38.18 8.90 49.85
N GLY A 26 37.73 9.70 50.82
CA GLY A 26 38.48 10.04 52.02
C GLY A 26 39.77 10.84 51.77
N ARG A 27 39.92 11.47 50.59
CA ARG A 27 41.10 12.26 50.20
C ARG A 27 40.75 13.34 49.18
N GLU A 28 41.62 14.34 49.03
CA GLU A 28 41.52 15.37 47.99
C GLU A 28 41.89 14.77 46.61
N ALA A 29 40.90 14.21 45.91
CA ALA A 29 41.07 13.52 44.63
C ALA A 29 40.66 14.37 43.41
N PHE A 30 39.67 15.24 43.59
CA PHE A 30 39.12 16.18 42.61
C PHE A 30 39.37 17.62 43.05
N GLU A 31 39.64 18.49 42.08
CA GLU A 31 39.76 19.93 42.33
C GLU A 31 38.37 20.55 42.60
N GLU A 32 38.28 21.42 43.59
CA GLU A 32 37.02 22.09 43.96
C GLU A 32 36.75 23.31 43.08
N SER A 33 36.70 23.10 41.76
CA SER A 33 36.44 24.12 40.75
C SER A 33 35.26 23.71 39.85
N VAL A 34 34.89 24.56 38.87
CA VAL A 34 33.80 24.22 37.93
C VAL A 34 34.29 23.14 36.97
N THR A 35 33.85 21.90 37.18
CA THR A 35 34.16 20.74 36.33
C THR A 35 33.65 20.94 34.90
N LYS A 36 34.58 20.96 33.93
CA LYS A 36 34.27 21.07 32.48
C LYS A 36 34.34 19.73 31.73
N HIS A 37 35.06 18.75 32.28
CA HIS A 37 35.24 17.42 31.71
C HIS A 37 35.05 16.34 32.77
N CYS A 38 34.55 15.18 32.37
CA CYS A 38 34.43 14.04 33.27
C CYS A 38 35.81 13.51 33.68
N GLU A 39 35.97 13.28 34.98
CA GLU A 39 37.19 12.75 35.60
C GLU A 39 36.87 11.50 36.44
N ILE A 40 37.73 10.48 36.36
CA ILE A 40 37.63 9.29 37.21
C ILE A 40 38.75 9.26 38.23
N LYS A 41 38.40 8.99 39.50
CA LYS A 41 39.36 8.74 40.57
C LYS A 41 38.98 7.45 41.27
N ARG A 42 40.01 6.67 41.64
CA ARG A 42 39.87 5.36 42.28
C ARG A 42 40.53 5.38 43.66
N GLY A 43 40.02 4.56 44.56
CA GLY A 43 40.57 4.38 45.90
C GLY A 43 39.99 3.16 46.59
N GLU A 44 40.70 2.66 47.60
CA GLU A 44 40.19 1.64 48.51
C GLU A 44 39.56 2.33 49.73
N VAL A 45 38.31 2.02 50.01
CA VAL A 45 37.53 2.61 51.11
C VAL A 45 36.76 1.49 51.79
N GLU A 46 36.86 1.37 53.12
CA GLU A 46 36.24 0.28 53.89
C GLU A 46 36.60 -1.13 53.34
N GLY A 47 37.83 -1.31 52.86
CA GLY A 47 38.33 -2.60 52.30
C GLY A 47 37.78 -2.95 50.91
N ARG A 48 37.22 -1.97 50.19
CA ARG A 48 36.57 -2.16 48.89
C ARG A 48 37.10 -1.17 47.85
N ASN A 49 37.23 -1.63 46.60
CA ASN A 49 37.58 -0.75 45.49
C ASN A 49 36.39 0.11 45.08
N ILE A 50 36.60 1.43 45.04
CA ILE A 50 35.61 2.41 44.61
C ILE A 50 36.20 3.25 43.48
N SER A 51 35.41 3.37 42.41
CA SER A 51 35.65 4.30 41.31
C SER A 51 34.58 5.38 41.34
N VAL A 52 34.99 6.63 41.49
CA VAL A 52 34.10 7.79 41.46
C VAL A 52 34.39 8.57 40.18
N ILE A 53 33.33 8.87 39.42
CA ILE A 53 33.37 9.67 38.22
C ILE A 53 32.69 11.00 38.53
N ASP A 54 33.46 12.08 38.59
CA ASP A 54 32.93 13.44 38.68
C ASP A 54 32.54 13.92 37.27
N THR A 55 31.38 14.55 37.15
CA THR A 55 30.87 15.04 35.86
C THR A 55 30.68 16.55 35.87
N PRO A 56 30.67 17.21 34.70
CA PRO A 56 30.16 18.57 34.59
C PRO A 56 28.73 18.67 35.14
N GLY A 57 28.35 19.88 35.57
CA GLY A 57 26.96 20.14 35.95
C GLY A 57 26.02 20.02 34.75
N LEU A 58 24.85 19.41 34.94
CA LEU A 58 23.90 19.19 33.85
C LEU A 58 23.28 20.50 33.30
N ASN A 59 23.34 21.57 34.08
CA ASN A 59 22.95 22.93 33.68
C ASN A 59 24.16 23.87 33.48
N ASN A 60 25.34 23.34 33.17
CA ASN A 60 26.55 24.17 33.04
C ASN A 60 26.42 25.13 31.83
N PRO A 61 26.34 26.46 32.04
CA PRO A 61 26.18 27.42 30.94
C PRO A 61 27.41 27.51 30.02
N SER A 62 28.54 26.93 30.43
CA SER A 62 29.77 26.88 29.62
C SER A 62 29.78 25.72 28.61
N LEU A 63 28.78 24.84 28.62
CA LEU A 63 28.69 23.69 27.72
C LEU A 63 27.44 23.79 26.85
N THR A 64 27.60 23.51 25.56
CA THR A 64 26.45 23.27 24.67
C THR A 64 25.83 21.90 24.96
N GLU A 65 24.56 21.70 24.58
CA GLU A 65 23.86 20.42 24.75
C GLU A 65 24.63 19.23 24.14
N LYS A 66 25.23 19.43 22.96
CA LYS A 66 26.07 18.41 22.29
C LYS A 66 27.35 18.08 23.09
N GLN A 67 28.01 19.09 23.66
CA GLN A 67 29.20 18.89 24.49
C GLN A 67 28.83 18.19 25.81
N LEU A 68 27.72 18.59 26.44
CA LEU A 68 27.21 17.94 27.64
C LEU A 68 26.93 16.46 27.38
N LYS A 69 26.21 16.14 26.30
CA LYS A 69 25.94 14.75 25.91
C LYS A 69 27.22 13.94 25.70
N THR A 70 28.23 14.53 25.05
CA THR A 70 29.54 13.88 24.84
C THR A 70 30.24 13.57 26.16
N GLU A 71 30.21 14.49 27.12
CA GLU A 71 30.78 14.26 28.46
C GLU A 71 29.98 13.21 29.24
N MET A 72 28.66 13.13 29.08
CA MET A 72 27.83 12.07 29.68
C MET A 72 28.15 10.68 29.10
N GLU A 73 28.31 10.57 27.78
CA GLU A 73 28.76 9.33 27.13
C GLU A 73 30.15 8.92 27.63
N LYS A 74 31.05 9.89 27.80
CA LYS A 74 32.38 9.68 28.39
C LYS A 74 32.28 9.20 29.85
N ALA A 75 31.37 9.74 30.66
CA ALA A 75 31.17 9.28 32.05
C ALA A 75 30.73 7.80 32.11
N ILE A 76 29.86 7.36 31.20
CA ILE A 76 29.47 5.95 31.07
C ILE A 76 30.66 5.09 30.61
N SER A 77 31.43 5.56 29.63
CA SER A 77 32.62 4.86 29.14
C SER A 77 33.69 4.68 30.24
N LEU A 78 33.93 5.72 31.04
CA LEU A 78 34.87 5.66 32.18
C LEU A 78 34.42 4.71 33.29
N SER A 79 33.12 4.42 33.36
CA SER A 79 32.53 3.52 34.36
C SER A 79 32.31 2.09 33.83
N ALA A 80 32.93 1.69 32.72
CA ALA A 80 32.82 0.36 32.12
C ALA A 80 32.95 -0.80 33.14
N PRO A 81 32.11 -1.87 33.04
CA PRO A 81 31.05 -2.10 32.04
C PRO A 81 29.81 -1.19 32.18
N GLY A 82 29.75 -0.38 33.24
CA GLY A 82 28.77 0.66 33.47
C GLY A 82 28.65 1.00 34.96
N PRO A 83 28.06 2.15 35.32
CA PRO A 83 27.94 2.57 36.71
C PRO A 83 26.97 1.67 37.48
N HIS A 84 27.32 1.38 38.73
CA HIS A 84 26.44 0.66 39.64
C HIS A 84 25.39 1.60 40.23
N VAL A 85 25.79 2.83 40.54
CA VAL A 85 24.90 3.84 41.13
C VAL A 85 25.22 5.20 40.53
N PHE A 86 24.18 5.96 40.21
CA PHE A 86 24.27 7.39 39.97
C PHE A 86 23.96 8.12 41.28
N LEU A 87 24.83 9.03 41.72
CA LEU A 87 24.53 9.88 42.88
C LEU A 87 24.10 11.26 42.41
N LEU A 88 22.83 11.59 42.60
CA LEU A 88 22.33 12.94 42.38
C LEU A 88 22.67 13.81 43.59
N VAL A 89 23.72 14.61 43.47
CA VAL A 89 24.22 15.48 44.52
C VAL A 89 23.43 16.78 44.56
N ILE A 90 22.88 17.08 45.73
CA ILE A 90 22.06 18.26 45.99
C ILE A 90 22.59 18.98 47.22
N TRP A 91 22.89 20.26 47.07
CA TRP A 91 23.29 21.10 48.19
C TRP A 91 22.06 21.71 48.86
N LEU A 92 21.84 21.41 50.14
CA LEU A 92 20.60 21.75 50.85
C LEU A 92 20.30 23.25 50.92
N GLU A 93 21.32 24.10 50.91
CA GLU A 93 21.13 25.56 50.92
C GLU A 93 20.58 26.11 49.60
N THR A 94 20.77 25.37 48.50
CA THR A 94 20.34 25.80 47.17
C THR A 94 19.27 24.90 46.58
N PHE A 95 18.57 24.11 47.41
CA PHE A 95 17.47 23.28 46.93
C PHE A 95 16.33 24.15 46.41
N THR A 96 15.99 23.97 45.13
CA THR A 96 14.93 24.69 44.42
C THR A 96 14.14 23.70 43.55
N ASN A 97 13.20 24.22 42.75
CA ASN A 97 12.50 23.41 41.75
C ASN A 97 13.41 23.05 40.55
N GLU A 98 14.59 23.68 40.41
CA GLU A 98 15.56 23.35 39.35
C GLU A 98 16.07 21.91 39.48
N GLU A 99 16.13 21.37 40.70
CA GLU A 99 16.54 20.00 40.98
C GLU A 99 15.63 18.95 40.31
N HIS A 100 14.33 19.26 40.12
CA HIS A 100 13.44 18.39 39.37
C HIS A 100 13.73 18.39 37.86
N GLU A 101 14.24 19.50 37.34
CA GLU A 101 14.66 19.58 35.93
C GLU A 101 15.90 18.72 35.69
N ILE A 102 16.81 18.65 36.67
CA ILE A 102 17.96 17.74 36.62
C ILE A 102 17.51 16.28 36.49
N VAL A 103 16.45 15.87 37.21
CA VAL A 103 15.89 14.50 37.10
C VAL A 103 15.37 14.23 35.68
N LYS A 104 14.71 15.21 35.04
CA LYS A 104 14.27 15.06 33.64
C LYS A 104 15.45 14.93 32.69
N GLN A 105 16.49 15.74 32.86
CA GLN A 105 17.71 15.66 32.06
C GLN A 105 18.40 14.29 32.21
N ILE A 106 18.42 13.72 33.42
CA ILE A 106 18.93 12.36 33.64
C ILE A 106 18.10 11.35 32.84
N LYS A 107 16.76 11.47 32.85
CA LYS A 107 15.86 10.61 32.06
C LYS A 107 16.10 10.75 30.55
N GLU A 108 16.36 11.95 30.06
CA GLU A 108 16.62 12.20 28.63
C GLU A 108 17.99 11.67 28.18
N LEU A 109 19.01 11.84 29.02
CA LEU A 109 20.40 11.47 28.71
C LEU A 109 20.65 9.96 28.87
N PHE A 110 20.07 9.34 29.90
CA PHE A 110 20.36 7.95 30.28
C PHE A 110 19.13 7.03 30.25
N GLY A 111 17.95 7.55 29.93
CA GLY A 111 16.71 6.78 29.91
C GLY A 111 16.08 6.61 31.29
N GLU A 112 14.84 6.11 31.30
CA GLU A 112 14.03 5.96 32.52
C GLU A 112 14.60 4.92 33.49
N ASP A 113 15.25 3.89 32.98
CA ASP A 113 15.84 2.84 33.82
C ASP A 113 17.07 3.33 34.61
N ALA A 114 17.76 4.40 34.17
CA ALA A 114 18.85 5.00 34.94
C ALA A 114 18.37 5.61 36.26
N LEU A 115 17.12 6.08 36.32
CA LEU A 115 16.53 6.64 37.53
C LEU A 115 16.39 5.60 38.64
N LYS A 116 16.20 4.32 38.29
CA LYS A 116 16.13 3.21 39.26
C LYS A 116 17.46 2.94 39.95
N LEU A 117 18.56 3.27 39.28
CA LEU A 117 19.93 3.17 39.78
C LEU A 117 20.46 4.51 40.34
N THR A 118 19.60 5.53 40.41
CA THR A 118 19.96 6.84 40.95
C THR A 118 19.64 6.89 42.44
N MET A 119 20.52 7.50 43.25
CA MET A 119 20.29 7.77 44.67
C MET A 119 20.56 9.25 44.95
N VAL A 120 19.71 9.89 45.75
CA VAL A 120 19.86 11.31 46.10
C VAL A 120 20.85 11.49 47.25
N LEU A 121 21.87 12.33 47.05
CA LEU A 121 22.86 12.67 48.07
C LEU A 121 22.72 14.14 48.48
N PHE A 122 22.24 14.37 49.70
CA PHE A 122 22.16 15.72 50.27
C PHE A 122 23.47 16.11 50.95
N THR A 123 24.02 17.25 50.57
CA THR A 123 25.21 17.86 51.18
C THR A 123 24.82 19.12 51.97
N GLY A 124 25.66 19.54 52.92
CA GLY A 124 25.40 20.71 53.76
C GLY A 124 24.46 20.46 54.94
N ARG A 125 24.29 19.20 55.37
CA ARG A 125 23.35 18.78 56.42
C ARG A 125 23.60 19.50 57.74
N GLU A 126 24.85 19.86 58.04
CA GLU A 126 25.29 20.58 59.24
C GLU A 126 24.70 21.97 59.39
N LYS A 127 24.28 22.60 58.29
CA LYS A 127 23.72 23.95 58.29
C LYS A 127 22.22 23.96 58.60
N MET A 128 21.59 22.79 58.73
CA MET A 128 20.16 22.64 58.93
C MET A 128 19.84 21.99 60.29
N SER A 129 18.94 22.60 61.07
CA SER A 129 18.51 22.04 62.36
C SER A 129 17.75 20.71 62.19
N ARG A 130 17.63 19.93 63.26
CA ARG A 130 16.87 18.66 63.25
C ARG A 130 15.39 18.85 62.88
N SER A 131 14.76 19.95 63.31
CA SER A 131 13.37 20.27 62.97
C SER A 131 13.24 20.59 61.49
N LYS A 132 14.05 21.53 60.98
CA LYS A 132 14.00 21.94 59.57
C LYS A 132 14.22 20.76 58.61
N TRP A 133 15.11 19.83 58.97
CA TRP A 133 15.30 18.61 58.19
C TRP A 133 14.08 17.69 58.15
N ARG A 134 13.37 17.55 59.27
CA ARG A 134 12.13 16.76 59.31
C ARG A 134 11.10 17.38 58.37
N ASP A 135 10.96 18.70 58.43
CA ASP A 135 10.02 19.44 57.57
C ASP A 135 10.41 19.33 56.10
N PHE A 136 11.72 19.40 55.78
CA PHE A 136 12.25 19.20 54.43
C PHE A 136 11.97 17.81 53.89
N MET A 137 12.23 16.76 54.67
CA MET A 137 11.97 15.38 54.26
C MET A 137 10.47 15.04 54.14
N GLN A 138 9.59 15.82 54.77
CA GLN A 138 8.13 15.70 54.67
C GLN A 138 7.54 16.62 53.59
N ASN A 139 8.36 17.43 52.92
CA ASN A 139 7.92 18.27 51.82
C ASN A 139 7.64 17.38 50.59
N LYS A 140 6.48 17.61 49.95
CA LYS A 140 6.04 16.87 48.75
C LYS A 140 7.04 16.94 47.60
N ASP A 141 7.67 18.09 47.39
CA ASP A 141 8.63 18.28 46.29
C ASP A 141 9.87 17.41 46.52
N THR A 142 10.39 17.41 47.76
CA THR A 142 11.51 16.55 48.16
C THR A 142 11.14 15.06 48.08
N GLU A 143 9.96 14.67 48.57
CA GLU A 143 9.46 13.30 48.49
C GLU A 143 9.34 12.85 47.03
N GLN A 144 8.77 13.69 46.16
CA GLN A 144 8.61 13.39 44.74
C GLN A 144 9.95 13.23 44.02
N LEU A 145 10.94 14.09 44.33
CA LEU A 145 12.29 13.99 43.77
C LEU A 145 12.96 12.66 44.16
N ILE A 146 12.90 12.30 45.44
CA ILE A 146 13.46 11.04 45.95
C ILE A 146 12.75 9.83 45.33
N CYS A 147 11.41 9.85 45.23
CA CYS A 147 10.64 8.78 44.61
C CYS A 147 10.97 8.62 43.12
N SER A 148 11.20 9.74 42.41
CA SER A 148 11.60 9.72 41.01
C SER A 148 12.97 9.08 40.79
N CYS A 149 13.82 9.07 41.83
CA CYS A 149 15.14 8.42 41.85
C CYS A 149 15.12 7.07 42.59
N GLY A 150 14.08 6.25 42.41
CA GLY A 150 14.02 4.91 43.01
C GLY A 150 13.91 4.86 44.55
N GLY A 151 13.72 5.99 45.22
CA GLY A 151 13.47 6.09 46.67
C GLY A 151 14.73 6.16 47.55
N GLY A 152 15.91 5.92 46.99
CA GLY A 152 17.18 5.96 47.74
C GLY A 152 17.62 7.38 48.04
N HIS A 153 17.97 7.68 49.30
CA HIS A 153 18.60 8.94 49.68
C HIS A 153 19.54 8.82 50.88
N TYR A 154 20.50 9.74 50.97
CA TYR A 154 21.38 9.90 52.13
C TYR A 154 21.79 11.36 52.32
N ALA A 155 22.14 11.74 53.55
CA ALA A 155 22.61 13.09 53.87
C ALA A 155 23.98 13.05 54.54
N VAL A 156 24.93 13.77 53.95
CA VAL A 156 26.32 13.88 54.42
C VAL A 156 26.45 15.14 55.28
N ASN A 157 26.99 14.97 56.48
CA ASN A 157 27.39 16.05 57.38
C ASN A 157 28.92 16.24 57.28
N SER A 158 29.36 17.42 56.86
CA SER A 158 30.79 17.72 56.65
C SER A 158 31.57 18.02 57.95
N LYS A 159 30.87 18.28 59.06
CA LYS A 159 31.46 18.66 60.36
C LYS A 159 31.53 17.52 61.38
N ALA A 160 31.12 16.31 61.04
CA ALA A 160 31.12 15.19 61.97
C ALA A 160 32.53 14.58 62.09
N GLU A 161 33.06 14.48 63.31
CA GLU A 161 34.40 13.93 63.63
C GLU A 161 34.58 12.44 63.28
N ASN A 162 33.50 11.72 62.91
CA ASN A 162 33.51 10.30 62.53
C ASN A 162 33.22 10.08 61.03
N SER A 163 34.13 10.53 60.17
CA SER A 163 33.99 10.48 58.71
C SER A 163 33.84 9.07 58.14
N SER A 164 34.56 8.06 58.66
CA SER A 164 34.52 6.67 58.17
C SER A 164 33.14 6.01 58.36
N SER A 165 32.50 6.13 59.53
CA SER A 165 31.17 5.54 59.78
C SER A 165 30.07 6.13 58.87
N GLN A 166 30.21 7.42 58.51
CA GLN A 166 29.26 8.09 57.63
C GLN A 166 29.41 7.63 56.17
N ILE A 167 30.64 7.40 55.72
CA ILE A 167 30.95 6.86 54.39
C ILE A 167 30.48 5.40 54.31
N ALA A 168 30.76 4.58 55.34
CA ALA A 168 30.29 3.20 55.39
C ALA A 168 28.76 3.09 55.20
N LYS A 169 27.98 3.96 55.87
CA LYS A 169 26.51 4.01 55.71
C LYS A 169 26.06 4.50 54.33
N LEU A 170 26.77 5.45 53.72
CA LEU A 170 26.49 5.88 52.35
C LEU A 170 26.68 4.72 51.37
N LEU A 171 27.78 3.97 51.53
CA LEU A 171 28.08 2.81 50.69
C LEU A 171 27.10 1.66 50.92
N GLU A 172 26.66 1.44 52.16
CA GLU A 172 25.58 0.50 52.48
C GLU A 172 24.27 0.88 51.76
N LYS A 173 23.91 2.17 51.75
CA LYS A 173 22.73 2.65 51.01
C LYS A 173 22.89 2.50 49.50
N ALA A 174 24.07 2.75 48.96
CA ALA A 174 24.37 2.52 47.56
C ALA A 174 24.23 1.03 47.20
N ASP A 175 24.73 0.13 48.04
CA ASP A 175 24.61 -1.33 47.84
C ASP A 175 23.14 -1.78 47.85
N ASN A 176 22.30 -1.21 48.73
CA ASN A 176 20.86 -1.51 48.74
C ASN A 176 20.18 -1.13 47.43
N VAL A 177 20.53 0.02 46.84
CA VAL A 177 20.00 0.44 45.53
C VAL A 177 20.42 -0.56 44.45
N VAL A 178 21.68 -1.03 44.46
CA VAL A 178 22.16 -2.03 43.51
C VAL A 178 21.45 -3.38 43.68
N GLU A 179 21.24 -3.82 44.93
CA GLU A 179 20.57 -5.08 45.25
C GLU A 179 19.09 -5.07 44.85
N MET A 180 18.37 -3.97 45.10
CA MET A 180 16.98 -3.80 44.65
C MET A 180 16.84 -3.87 43.12
N ASN A 181 17.91 -3.54 42.39
CA ASN A 181 17.98 -3.64 40.94
C ASN A 181 18.64 -4.96 40.46
N GLY A 182 18.62 -6.01 41.29
CA GLY A 182 19.07 -7.35 40.92
C GLY A 182 20.59 -7.51 40.82
N GLY A 183 21.36 -6.62 41.47
CA GLY A 183 22.82 -6.66 41.45
C GLY A 183 23.44 -6.17 40.13
N GLN A 184 22.63 -5.59 39.24
CA GLN A 184 23.06 -5.16 37.92
C GLN A 184 23.68 -3.75 37.94
N HIS A 185 24.44 -3.43 36.90
CA HIS A 185 24.96 -2.09 36.62
C HIS A 185 24.27 -1.55 35.37
N TYR A 186 24.25 -0.23 35.23
CA TYR A 186 23.65 0.43 34.08
C TYR A 186 24.37 0.01 32.79
N THR A 187 23.63 -0.41 31.75
CA THR A 187 24.19 -0.78 30.44
C THR A 187 23.53 0.01 29.32
N THR A 188 24.33 0.51 28.37
CA THR A 188 23.88 1.30 27.21
C THR A 188 22.89 0.56 26.30
N ASN A 189 22.81 -0.78 26.41
CA ASN A 189 21.86 -1.60 25.64
C ASN A 189 20.39 -1.26 25.96
N ILE A 190 20.12 -0.78 27.19
CA ILE A 190 18.78 -0.36 27.64
C ILE A 190 18.31 0.92 26.91
N TYR A 191 19.23 1.79 26.49
CA TYR A 191 18.92 2.98 25.66
C TYR A 191 18.72 2.62 24.18
N GLN A 192 19.36 1.56 23.70
CA GLN A 192 19.26 1.14 22.30
C GLN A 192 18.01 0.32 21.99
N ASP A 193 17.50 -0.48 22.93
CA ASP A 193 16.34 -1.37 22.67
C ASP A 193 15.02 -0.60 22.52
N SER A 194 14.88 0.55 23.16
CA SER A 194 13.68 1.40 23.07
C SER A 194 13.60 2.12 21.71
N ASN A 195 14.72 2.68 21.23
CA ASN A 195 14.78 3.34 19.92
C ASN A 195 14.80 2.34 18.75
N LYS A 196 15.43 1.16 18.90
CA LYS A 196 15.44 0.12 17.87
C LYS A 196 14.06 -0.47 17.61
N LYS A 197 13.15 -0.53 18.59
CA LYS A 197 11.79 -1.04 18.37
C LYS A 197 11.01 -0.12 17.44
N GLU A 198 11.05 1.18 17.69
CA GLU A 198 10.32 2.18 16.91
C GLU A 198 10.90 2.36 15.49
N GLU A 199 12.23 2.35 15.37
CA GLU A 199 12.93 2.42 14.08
C GLU A 199 12.72 1.13 13.26
N ASN A 200 12.76 -0.05 13.88
CA ASN A 200 12.48 -1.31 13.18
C ASN A 200 11.01 -1.43 12.76
N GLU A 201 10.07 -0.90 13.54
CA GLU A 201 8.66 -0.89 13.17
C GLU A 201 8.40 0.05 11.99
N THR A 202 9.01 1.23 11.99
CA THR A 202 8.95 2.18 10.87
C THR A 202 9.60 1.60 9.62
N ARG A 203 10.78 0.97 9.76
CA ARG A 203 11.49 0.31 8.67
C ARG A 203 10.71 -0.87 8.10
N ARG A 204 10.01 -1.65 8.94
CA ARG A 204 9.10 -2.72 8.49
C ARG A 204 7.94 -2.17 7.66
N ARG A 205 7.29 -1.09 8.11
CA ARG A 205 6.18 -0.45 7.37
C ARG A 205 6.64 0.03 5.99
N ILE A 206 7.77 0.74 5.92
CA ILE A 206 8.34 1.23 4.64
C ILE A 206 8.70 0.06 3.72
N LEU A 207 9.32 -1.00 4.23
CA LEU A 207 9.67 -2.19 3.43
C LEU A 207 8.43 -2.92 2.90
N GLU A 208 7.37 -3.01 3.71
CA GLU A 208 6.10 -3.62 3.29
C GLU A 208 5.39 -2.80 2.21
N GLU A 209 5.46 -1.47 2.31
CA GLU A 209 4.88 -0.55 1.33
C GLU A 209 5.66 -0.55 0.00
N ILE A 210 7.00 -0.57 0.04
CA ILE A 210 7.85 -0.77 -1.14
C ILE A 210 7.54 -2.13 -1.79
N ARG A 211 7.37 -3.19 -0.99
CA ARG A 211 7.04 -4.52 -1.52
C ARG A 211 5.69 -4.54 -2.23
N LYS A 212 4.65 -3.91 -1.64
CA LYS A 212 3.33 -3.76 -2.28
C LYS A 212 3.42 -2.97 -3.58
N GLN A 213 4.12 -1.84 -3.58
CA GLN A 213 4.31 -1.04 -4.80
C GLN A 213 5.06 -1.81 -5.90
N GLN A 214 6.08 -2.61 -5.54
CA GLN A 214 6.79 -3.45 -6.51
C GLN A 214 5.90 -4.56 -7.06
N GLU A 215 5.05 -5.17 -6.24
CA GLU A 215 4.12 -6.20 -6.66
C GLU A 215 3.04 -5.64 -7.59
N GLU A 216 2.44 -4.50 -7.24
CA GLU A 216 1.51 -3.76 -8.10
C GLU A 216 2.14 -3.35 -9.43
N ARG A 217 3.39 -2.86 -9.41
CA ARG A 217 4.13 -2.50 -10.63
C ARG A 217 4.36 -3.72 -11.52
N ARG A 218 4.77 -4.86 -10.95
CA ARG A 218 4.95 -6.12 -11.69
C ARG A 218 3.64 -6.63 -12.27
N GLU A 219 2.54 -6.53 -11.53
CA GLU A 219 1.22 -6.88 -12.05
C GLU A 219 0.79 -5.95 -13.18
N HIS A 220 1.00 -4.64 -13.03
CA HIS A 220 0.68 -3.66 -14.05
C HIS A 220 1.49 -3.91 -15.34
N GLU A 221 2.80 -4.16 -15.21
CA GLU A 221 3.67 -4.53 -16.34
C GLU A 221 3.20 -5.82 -17.02
N LYS A 222 2.82 -6.86 -16.25
CA LYS A 222 2.26 -8.10 -16.81
C LYS A 222 0.95 -7.86 -17.57
N ARG A 223 0.03 -7.06 -17.01
CA ARG A 223 -1.25 -6.71 -17.66
C ARG A 223 -1.01 -5.97 -18.97
N GLN A 224 -0.10 -5.01 -18.99
CA GLN A 224 0.28 -4.29 -20.22
C GLN A 224 0.90 -5.23 -21.26
N HIS A 225 1.80 -6.12 -20.84
CA HIS A 225 2.45 -7.07 -21.75
C HIS A 225 1.44 -8.07 -22.34
N GLU A 226 0.49 -8.54 -21.54
CA GLU A 226 -0.56 -9.45 -21.99
C GLU A 226 -1.57 -8.75 -22.92
N GLU A 227 -1.88 -7.47 -22.68
CA GLU A 227 -2.71 -6.66 -23.56
C GLU A 227 -2.07 -6.43 -24.93
N ILE A 228 -0.77 -6.07 -24.95
CA ILE A 228 0.01 -5.94 -26.20
C ILE A 228 0.01 -7.27 -26.96
N ARG A 229 0.29 -8.39 -26.27
CA ARG A 229 0.30 -9.72 -26.90
C ARG A 229 -1.05 -10.07 -27.53
N ARG A 230 -2.16 -9.77 -26.84
CA ARG A 230 -3.52 -10.00 -27.35
C ARG A 230 -3.84 -9.12 -28.56
N GLU A 231 -3.39 -7.87 -28.56
CA GLU A 231 -3.54 -7.00 -29.74
C GLU A 231 -2.72 -7.51 -30.92
N GLU A 232 -1.49 -7.95 -30.70
CA GLU A 232 -0.63 -8.51 -31.75
C GLU A 232 -1.23 -9.79 -32.35
N GLU A 233 -1.70 -10.71 -31.50
CA GLU A 233 -2.40 -11.93 -31.92
C GLU A 233 -3.65 -11.58 -32.76
N LYS A 234 -4.42 -10.56 -32.36
CA LYS A 234 -5.59 -10.08 -33.11
C LYS A 234 -5.19 -9.50 -34.47
N ARG A 235 -4.15 -8.66 -34.51
CA ARG A 235 -3.61 -8.07 -35.76
C ARG A 235 -3.08 -9.15 -36.70
N GLU A 236 -2.41 -10.18 -36.19
CA GLU A 236 -1.97 -11.33 -36.99
C GLU A 236 -3.17 -12.10 -37.55
N HIS A 237 -4.17 -12.39 -36.73
CA HIS A 237 -5.36 -13.11 -37.17
C HIS A 237 -6.12 -12.35 -38.27
N GLU A 238 -6.31 -11.03 -38.10
CA GLU A 238 -6.92 -10.18 -39.12
C GLU A 238 -6.10 -10.13 -40.42
N LYS A 239 -4.77 -10.10 -40.33
CA LYS A 239 -3.89 -10.20 -41.52
C LYS A 239 -4.07 -11.52 -42.26
N ARG A 240 -4.11 -12.65 -41.53
CA ARG A 240 -4.31 -13.98 -42.13
C ARG A 240 -5.66 -14.07 -42.85
N GLN A 241 -6.73 -13.62 -42.20
CA GLN A 241 -8.07 -13.59 -42.83
C GLN A 241 -8.10 -12.71 -44.08
N ARG A 242 -7.47 -11.53 -44.05
CA ARG A 242 -7.39 -10.65 -45.23
C ARG A 242 -6.61 -11.29 -46.38
N GLU A 243 -5.54 -12.02 -46.08
CA GLU A 243 -4.74 -12.71 -47.10
C GLU A 243 -5.49 -13.90 -47.70
N GLU A 244 -6.23 -14.68 -46.90
CA GLU A 244 -7.11 -15.76 -47.37
C GLU A 244 -8.18 -15.23 -48.33
N ILE A 245 -8.90 -14.16 -47.94
CA ILE A 245 -9.89 -13.50 -48.81
C ILE A 245 -9.24 -13.05 -50.11
N ARG A 246 -8.04 -12.45 -50.03
CA ARG A 246 -7.30 -11.98 -51.20
C ARG A 246 -6.86 -13.14 -52.11
N GLN A 247 -6.52 -14.30 -51.56
CA GLN A 247 -6.19 -15.49 -52.33
C GLN A 247 -7.41 -16.09 -53.02
N GLU A 248 -8.55 -16.17 -52.32
CA GLU A 248 -9.82 -16.61 -52.92
C GLU A 248 -10.27 -15.68 -54.05
N GLU A 249 -10.19 -14.36 -53.85
CA GLU A 249 -10.50 -13.38 -54.90
C GLU A 249 -9.64 -13.59 -56.15
N ARG A 250 -8.33 -13.84 -55.98
CA ARG A 250 -7.43 -14.13 -57.11
C ARG A 250 -7.81 -15.41 -57.84
N ARG A 251 -8.10 -16.50 -57.11
CA ARG A 251 -8.53 -17.77 -57.71
C ARG A 251 -9.83 -17.61 -58.48
N HIS A 252 -10.77 -16.85 -57.93
CA HIS A 252 -12.05 -16.59 -58.57
C HIS A 252 -11.89 -15.71 -59.83
N ASP A 253 -11.08 -14.65 -59.77
CA ASP A 253 -10.78 -13.80 -60.93
C ASP A 253 -10.06 -14.57 -62.03
N GLU A 254 -9.18 -15.52 -61.67
CA GLU A 254 -8.50 -16.39 -62.62
C GLU A 254 -9.48 -17.34 -63.33
N MET A 255 -10.40 -17.98 -62.59
CA MET A 255 -11.47 -18.77 -63.19
C MET A 255 -12.35 -17.93 -64.12
N ARG A 256 -12.74 -16.71 -63.72
CA ARG A 256 -13.52 -15.81 -64.57
C ARG A 256 -12.79 -15.48 -65.87
N ARG A 257 -11.49 -15.17 -65.79
CA ARG A 257 -10.65 -14.89 -66.96
C ARG A 257 -10.51 -16.11 -67.88
N GLN A 258 -10.45 -17.33 -67.35
CA GLN A 258 -10.43 -18.54 -68.18
C GLN A 258 -11.75 -18.73 -68.92
N GLU A 259 -12.88 -18.52 -68.25
CA GLU A 259 -14.20 -18.66 -68.85
C GLU A 259 -14.44 -17.60 -69.94
N GLU A 260 -14.06 -16.34 -69.71
CA GLU A 260 -14.11 -15.28 -70.72
C GLU A 260 -13.26 -15.63 -71.95
N ARG A 261 -12.06 -16.19 -71.76
CA ARG A 261 -11.20 -16.65 -72.87
C ARG A 261 -11.85 -17.77 -73.67
N ARG A 262 -12.45 -18.77 -73.01
CA ARG A 262 -13.16 -19.87 -73.68
C ARG A 262 -14.33 -19.37 -74.51
N GLN A 263 -15.11 -18.44 -73.96
CA GLN A 263 -16.24 -17.84 -74.67
C GLN A 263 -15.78 -16.99 -75.87
N ASP A 264 -14.70 -16.22 -75.72
CA ASP A 264 -14.14 -15.42 -76.81
C ASP A 264 -13.55 -16.31 -77.92
N GLU A 265 -12.91 -17.42 -77.56
CA GLU A 265 -12.43 -18.43 -78.52
C GLU A 265 -13.57 -19.07 -79.32
N MET A 266 -14.65 -19.51 -78.64
CA MET A 266 -15.84 -20.03 -79.33
C MET A 266 -16.42 -18.99 -80.30
N ARG A 267 -16.56 -17.74 -79.83
CA ARG A 267 -17.13 -16.65 -80.63
C ARG A 267 -16.27 -16.33 -81.86
N LYS A 268 -14.94 -16.28 -81.70
CA LYS A 268 -14.00 -16.16 -82.83
C LYS A 268 -14.10 -17.33 -83.80
N GLN A 269 -14.38 -18.53 -83.30
CA GLN A 269 -14.53 -19.72 -84.15
C GLN A 269 -15.82 -19.65 -84.98
N GLU A 270 -16.92 -19.19 -84.40
CA GLU A 270 -18.18 -18.96 -85.11
C GLU A 270 -18.07 -17.82 -86.15
N GLU A 271 -17.43 -16.71 -85.78
CA GLU A 271 -17.20 -15.60 -86.70
C GLU A 271 -16.35 -16.03 -87.91
N ARG A 272 -15.31 -16.84 -87.69
CA ARG A 272 -14.52 -17.44 -88.78
C ARG A 272 -15.35 -18.34 -89.69
N ARG A 273 -16.25 -19.15 -89.13
CA ARG A 273 -17.15 -20.02 -89.91
C ARG A 273 -18.10 -19.19 -90.76
N TYR A 274 -18.63 -18.10 -90.21
CA TYR A 274 -19.49 -17.18 -90.92
C TYR A 274 -18.74 -16.48 -92.07
N ASP A 275 -17.55 -15.94 -91.80
CA ASP A 275 -16.72 -15.28 -92.83
C ASP A 275 -16.33 -16.24 -93.95
N GLU A 276 -16.02 -17.50 -93.61
CA GLU A 276 -15.71 -18.53 -94.60
C GLU A 276 -16.93 -18.87 -95.47
N MET A 277 -18.10 -19.05 -94.85
CA MET A 277 -19.37 -19.26 -95.56
C MET A 277 -19.69 -18.09 -96.51
N LYS A 278 -19.56 -16.85 -96.01
CA LYS A 278 -19.79 -15.64 -96.80
C LYS A 278 -18.86 -15.57 -98.01
N ARG A 279 -17.57 -15.85 -97.81
CA ARG A 279 -16.58 -15.90 -98.91
C ARG A 279 -16.88 -17.00 -99.92
N GLN A 280 -17.46 -18.12 -99.51
CA GLN A 280 -17.87 -19.17 -100.45
C GLN A 280 -19.07 -18.73 -101.29
N GLU A 281 -20.06 -18.07 -100.69
CA GLU A 281 -21.21 -17.56 -101.42
C GLU A 281 -20.86 -16.39 -102.35
N GLU A 282 -20.03 -15.44 -101.92
CA GLU A 282 -19.53 -14.37 -102.80
C GLU A 282 -18.79 -14.95 -104.02
N ARG A 283 -17.98 -16.00 -103.83
CA ARG A 283 -17.31 -16.69 -104.94
C ARG A 283 -18.30 -17.39 -105.89
N ARG A 284 -19.32 -18.05 -105.35
CA ARG A 284 -20.37 -18.70 -106.17
C ARG A 284 -21.14 -17.66 -106.98
N TYR A 285 -21.51 -16.55 -106.36
CA TYR A 285 -22.18 -15.42 -107.01
C TYR A 285 -21.31 -14.84 -108.13
N ASP A 286 -20.03 -14.56 -107.87
CA ASP A 286 -19.10 -14.03 -108.88
C ASP A 286 -18.86 -15.03 -110.02
N GLU A 287 -18.73 -16.33 -109.73
CA GLU A 287 -18.55 -17.37 -110.74
C GLU A 287 -19.79 -17.50 -111.64
N MET A 288 -20.98 -17.51 -111.03
CA MET A 288 -22.25 -17.52 -111.76
C MET A 288 -22.40 -16.25 -112.60
N ARG A 289 -22.12 -15.06 -112.03
CA ARG A 289 -22.17 -13.78 -112.76
C ARG A 289 -21.27 -13.82 -113.98
N ARG A 290 -20.04 -14.33 -113.86
CA ARG A 290 -19.10 -14.48 -114.99
C ARG A 290 -19.58 -15.51 -116.01
N GLN A 291 -20.25 -16.59 -115.60
CA GLN A 291 -20.83 -17.55 -116.54
C GLN A 291 -21.99 -16.94 -117.34
N GLU A 292 -22.89 -16.21 -116.67
CA GLU A 292 -24.00 -15.53 -117.32
C GLU A 292 -23.54 -14.37 -118.21
N GLU A 293 -22.58 -13.54 -117.77
CA GLU A 293 -21.93 -12.51 -118.61
C GLU A 293 -21.34 -13.13 -119.88
N ARG A 294 -20.64 -14.27 -119.76
CA ARG A 294 -20.09 -15.00 -120.93
C ARG A 294 -21.18 -15.52 -121.87
N ARG A 295 -22.26 -16.09 -121.35
CA ARG A 295 -23.40 -16.56 -122.15
C ARG A 295 -24.09 -15.41 -122.88
N TYR A 296 -24.30 -14.29 -122.17
CA TYR A 296 -24.86 -13.07 -122.72
C TYR A 296 -23.97 -12.47 -123.81
N ASP A 297 -22.66 -12.37 -123.58
CA ASP A 297 -21.69 -11.90 -124.58
C ASP A 297 -21.63 -12.83 -125.80
N GLU A 298 -21.70 -14.15 -125.61
CA GLU A 298 -21.72 -15.11 -126.71
C GLU A 298 -22.99 -15.00 -127.56
N MET A 299 -24.15 -14.90 -126.91
CA MET A 299 -25.44 -14.69 -127.56
C MET A 299 -25.47 -13.36 -128.32
N ARG A 300 -24.99 -12.28 -127.68
CA ARG A 300 -24.82 -10.97 -128.31
C ARG A 300 -23.91 -11.04 -129.54
N ARG A 301 -22.77 -11.72 -129.48
CA ARG A 301 -21.89 -11.93 -130.64
C ARG A 301 -22.55 -12.78 -131.73
N GLN A 302 -23.39 -13.74 -131.38
CA GLN A 302 -24.17 -14.51 -132.37
C GLN A 302 -25.20 -13.62 -133.06
N ASP A 303 -25.92 -12.79 -132.32
CA ASP A 303 -26.88 -11.84 -132.87
C ASP A 303 -26.21 -10.75 -133.72
N GLU A 304 -25.08 -10.19 -133.28
CA GLU A 304 -24.27 -9.23 -134.06
C GLU A 304 -23.77 -9.87 -135.38
N ARG A 305 -23.30 -11.13 -135.33
CA ARG A 305 -22.92 -11.88 -136.54
C ARG A 305 -24.10 -12.11 -137.48
N ARG A 306 -25.28 -12.48 -136.96
CA ARG A 306 -26.50 -12.64 -137.76
C ARG A 306 -26.93 -11.32 -138.41
N CYS A 307 -26.82 -10.20 -137.68
CA CYS A 307 -27.05 -8.86 -138.21
C CYS A 307 -26.03 -8.48 -139.29
N GLU A 308 -24.74 -8.80 -139.10
CA GLU A 308 -23.70 -8.57 -140.12
C GLU A 308 -23.89 -9.44 -141.36
N GLU A 309 -24.22 -10.72 -141.21
CA GLU A 309 -24.50 -11.62 -142.33
C GLU A 309 -25.68 -11.11 -143.15
N MET A 310 -26.77 -10.75 -142.48
CA MET A 310 -27.95 -10.16 -143.12
C MET A 310 -27.63 -8.81 -143.79
N ARG A 311 -26.78 -7.96 -143.17
CA ARG A 311 -26.28 -6.72 -143.79
C ARG A 311 -25.45 -7.01 -145.05
N ARG A 312 -24.54 -7.99 -145.02
CA ARG A 312 -23.74 -8.41 -146.17
C ARG A 312 -24.61 -9.00 -147.27
N GLU A 313 -25.64 -9.76 -146.93
CA GLU A 313 -26.61 -10.31 -147.87
C GLU A 313 -27.39 -9.20 -148.58
N LEU A 314 -27.86 -8.19 -147.83
CA LEU A 314 -28.45 -6.99 -148.41
C LEU A 314 -27.44 -6.30 -149.36
N GLU A 315 -26.21 -6.02 -148.93
CA GLU A 315 -25.17 -5.39 -149.77
C GLU A 315 -24.85 -6.18 -151.05
N ARG A 316 -24.85 -7.53 -150.99
CA ARG A 316 -24.71 -8.39 -152.18
C ARG A 316 -25.88 -8.19 -153.14
N ARG A 317 -27.12 -8.14 -152.65
CA ARG A 317 -28.30 -7.83 -153.46
C ARG A 317 -28.22 -6.43 -154.08
N GLN A 318 -27.53 -5.49 -153.43
CA GLN A 318 -27.24 -4.16 -153.99
C GLN A 318 -26.21 -4.20 -155.14
N LYS A 319 -25.14 -4.99 -155.01
CA LYS A 319 -24.10 -5.15 -156.04
C LYS A 319 -24.58 -5.98 -157.24
N GLU A 320 -25.39 -7.00 -157.00
CA GLU A 320 -25.99 -7.85 -158.04
C GLU A 320 -27.11 -7.11 -158.81
N GLY A 321 -27.71 -6.07 -158.23
CA GLY A 321 -28.67 -5.18 -158.91
C GLY A 321 -28.06 -3.94 -159.59
N GLY A 322 -26.73 -3.76 -159.52
CA GLY A 322 -26.05 -2.50 -159.90
C GLY A 322 -25.34 -2.49 -161.25
N GLY A 323 -25.51 -3.50 -162.11
CA GLY A 323 -24.79 -3.60 -163.39
C GLY A 323 -25.67 -4.09 -164.52
N GLY A 324 -26.43 -3.18 -165.14
CA GLY A 324 -27.21 -3.46 -166.34
C GLY A 324 -28.24 -2.36 -166.61
N SER A 325 -27.89 -1.45 -167.50
CA SER A 325 -28.75 -0.41 -168.08
C SER A 325 -30.00 -0.99 -168.73
N ASP A 326 -31.19 -0.53 -168.34
CA ASP A 326 -32.17 0.11 -169.24
C ASP A 326 -33.45 0.53 -168.49
N ASP A 327 -34.11 1.51 -169.10
CA ASP A 327 -35.23 2.30 -168.60
C ASP A 327 -36.48 1.53 -168.13
N SER A 328 -37.21 2.22 -167.24
CA SER A 328 -38.60 1.99 -166.80
C SER A 328 -38.82 0.98 -165.65
N ALA A 329 -38.87 1.50 -164.42
CA ALA A 329 -39.98 1.28 -163.48
C ALA A 329 -39.63 1.86 -162.10
N THR A 330 -40.32 2.94 -161.76
CA THR A 330 -40.63 3.34 -160.38
C THR A 330 -41.09 2.14 -159.54
N GLY A 331 -40.31 1.73 -158.55
CA GLY A 331 -40.74 0.70 -157.59
C GLY A 331 -39.64 0.08 -156.72
N GLY A 332 -38.37 0.16 -157.11
CA GLY A 332 -37.28 -0.58 -156.45
C GLY A 332 -36.63 0.06 -155.20
N CYS A 333 -36.96 1.30 -154.84
CA CYS A 333 -36.24 2.04 -153.78
C CYS A 333 -36.92 2.01 -152.40
N LYS A 334 -38.19 1.54 -152.29
CA LYS A 334 -38.91 1.52 -151.00
C LYS A 334 -38.59 0.32 -150.11
N THR A 335 -38.34 -0.84 -150.71
CA THR A 335 -38.08 -2.10 -149.97
C THR A 335 -36.71 -2.11 -149.28
N TYR A 336 -35.76 -1.29 -149.73
CA TYR A 336 -34.42 -1.25 -149.13
C TYR A 336 -34.39 -0.41 -147.84
N GLY A 337 -35.11 0.72 -147.79
CA GLY A 337 -35.22 1.56 -146.59
C GLY A 337 -36.04 0.90 -145.47
N GLU A 338 -37.15 0.24 -145.82
CA GLU A 338 -38.01 -0.48 -144.88
C GLU A 338 -37.26 -1.65 -144.19
N ASN A 339 -36.35 -2.32 -144.91
CA ASN A 339 -35.49 -3.39 -144.35
C ASN A 339 -34.37 -2.87 -143.42
N VAL A 340 -33.88 -1.64 -143.65
CA VAL A 340 -32.87 -1.01 -142.78
C VAL A 340 -33.52 -0.52 -141.48
N GLU A 341 -34.72 0.06 -141.56
CA GLU A 341 -35.50 0.44 -140.37
C GLU A 341 -35.93 -0.79 -139.54
N GLU A 342 -36.36 -1.89 -140.16
CA GLU A 342 -36.65 -3.14 -139.43
C GLU A 342 -35.40 -3.69 -138.73
N MET A 343 -34.22 -3.54 -139.34
CA MET A 343 -32.95 -3.94 -138.75
C MET A 343 -32.55 -3.06 -137.55
N ASP A 344 -32.72 -1.74 -137.64
CA ASP A 344 -32.47 -0.81 -136.54
C ASP A 344 -33.47 -1.02 -135.38
N VAL A 345 -34.73 -1.33 -135.68
CA VAL A 345 -35.73 -1.70 -134.68
C VAL A 345 -35.36 -3.02 -134.00
N ARG A 346 -34.87 -4.03 -134.72
CA ARG A 346 -34.37 -5.30 -134.13
C ARG A 346 -33.12 -5.08 -133.28
N LEU A 347 -32.16 -4.29 -133.74
CA LEU A 347 -30.97 -3.91 -132.96
C LEU A 347 -31.34 -3.15 -131.68
N CYS A 348 -32.32 -2.26 -131.75
CA CYS A 348 -32.85 -1.55 -130.58
C CYS A 348 -33.58 -2.52 -129.60
N HIS A 349 -34.36 -3.47 -130.11
CA HIS A 349 -35.03 -4.49 -129.30
C HIS A 349 -34.04 -5.42 -128.59
N ILE A 350 -33.00 -5.84 -129.32
CA ILE A 350 -31.83 -6.56 -128.80
C ILE A 350 -31.21 -5.74 -127.68
N ASN A 351 -30.82 -4.48 -127.92
CA ASN A 351 -30.19 -3.63 -126.90
C ASN A 351 -31.08 -3.43 -125.66
N LYS A 352 -32.40 -3.39 -125.83
CA LYS A 352 -33.38 -3.25 -124.74
C LYS A 352 -33.53 -4.53 -123.92
N ILE A 353 -33.49 -5.71 -124.55
CA ILE A 353 -33.48 -7.02 -123.87
C ILE A 353 -32.17 -7.21 -123.08
N TYR A 354 -31.04 -6.74 -123.63
CA TYR A 354 -29.72 -6.84 -122.99
C TYR A 354 -29.45 -5.76 -121.93
N GLN A 355 -30.36 -4.79 -121.72
CA GLN A 355 -30.28 -3.80 -120.63
C GLN A 355 -30.87 -4.32 -119.30
N GLU A 356 -31.71 -5.35 -119.33
CA GLU A 356 -32.27 -5.94 -118.11
C GLU A 356 -31.43 -7.14 -117.61
N PRO A 357 -31.03 -7.17 -116.33
CA PRO A 357 -30.26 -8.29 -115.80
C PRO A 357 -31.10 -9.58 -115.79
N PRO A 358 -30.50 -10.74 -116.17
CA PRO A 358 -31.21 -12.03 -116.27
C PRO A 358 -31.86 -12.47 -114.95
N ARG A 359 -32.96 -13.23 -115.06
CA ARG A 359 -33.76 -13.70 -113.91
C ARG A 359 -32.94 -14.44 -112.85
N GLN A 360 -31.92 -15.19 -113.27
CA GLN A 360 -31.01 -15.92 -112.38
C GLN A 360 -30.18 -14.98 -111.49
N ILE A 361 -29.76 -13.81 -112.00
CA ILE A 361 -29.07 -12.79 -111.19
C ILE A 361 -30.03 -12.15 -110.17
N LYS A 362 -31.32 -12.03 -110.51
CA LYS A 362 -32.35 -11.56 -109.56
C LYS A 362 -32.59 -12.58 -108.43
N GLU A 363 -32.70 -13.87 -108.75
CA GLU A 363 -32.83 -14.95 -107.74
C GLU A 363 -31.59 -15.06 -106.83
N GLU A 364 -30.38 -14.92 -107.39
CA GLU A 364 -29.13 -14.96 -106.62
C GLU A 364 -28.94 -13.68 -105.77
N SER A 365 -29.43 -12.52 -106.24
CA SER A 365 -29.51 -11.27 -105.47
C SER A 365 -30.46 -11.38 -104.27
N GLU A 366 -31.59 -12.08 -104.43
CA GLU A 366 -32.50 -12.40 -103.33
C GLU A 366 -31.87 -13.36 -102.30
N ARG A 367 -31.05 -14.32 -102.74
CA ARG A 367 -30.23 -15.15 -101.84
C ARG A 367 -29.19 -14.33 -101.08
N SER A 368 -28.46 -13.42 -101.74
CA SER A 368 -27.53 -12.49 -101.05
C SER A 368 -28.24 -11.63 -100.00
N ARG A 369 -29.46 -11.13 -100.29
CA ARG A 369 -30.28 -10.43 -99.30
C ARG A 369 -30.69 -11.33 -98.14
N SER A 370 -30.96 -12.61 -98.38
CA SER A 370 -31.26 -13.59 -97.33
C SER A 370 -30.06 -13.82 -96.40
N VAL A 371 -28.84 -13.80 -96.94
CA VAL A 371 -27.59 -13.97 -96.17
C VAL A 371 -27.29 -12.72 -95.35
N GLU A 372 -27.55 -11.54 -95.92
CA GLU A 372 -27.42 -10.27 -95.21
C GLU A 372 -28.47 -10.11 -94.10
N LYS A 373 -29.70 -10.59 -94.33
CA LYS A 373 -30.72 -10.71 -93.29
C LYS A 373 -30.28 -11.65 -92.16
N ARG A 374 -29.63 -12.77 -92.51
CA ARG A 374 -29.05 -13.68 -91.51
C ARG A 374 -27.92 -13.03 -90.70
N ARG A 375 -27.16 -12.10 -91.29
CA ARG A 375 -26.16 -11.29 -90.59
C ARG A 375 -26.78 -10.37 -89.56
N GLU A 376 -27.87 -9.70 -89.92
CA GLU A 376 -28.61 -8.81 -89.01
C GLU A 376 -29.21 -9.62 -87.85
N GLU A 377 -29.76 -10.81 -88.12
CA GLU A 377 -30.23 -11.76 -87.09
C GLU A 377 -29.10 -12.16 -86.13
N ILE A 378 -27.91 -12.51 -86.64
CA ILE A 378 -26.74 -12.82 -85.79
C ILE A 378 -26.31 -11.60 -84.97
N GLN A 379 -26.35 -10.39 -85.54
CA GLN A 379 -26.04 -9.17 -84.79
C GLN A 379 -27.04 -8.89 -83.67
N GLU A 380 -28.34 -9.07 -83.92
CA GLU A 380 -29.40 -9.01 -82.91
C GLU A 380 -29.18 -10.07 -81.82
N GLU A 381 -28.92 -11.32 -82.20
CA GLU A 381 -28.62 -12.42 -81.26
C GLU A 381 -27.40 -12.09 -80.39
N THR A 382 -26.31 -11.56 -80.96
CA THR A 382 -25.12 -11.17 -80.17
C THR A 382 -25.39 -10.02 -79.20
N LYS A 383 -26.21 -9.02 -79.58
CA LYS A 383 -26.63 -7.95 -78.66
C LYS A 383 -27.48 -8.53 -77.52
N LEU A 384 -28.39 -9.45 -77.83
CA LEU A 384 -29.22 -10.12 -76.83
C LEU A 384 -28.37 -10.96 -75.86
N GLU A 385 -27.38 -11.67 -76.40
CA GLU A 385 -26.39 -12.45 -75.64
C GLU A 385 -25.58 -11.54 -74.70
N GLU A 386 -25.21 -10.35 -75.17
CA GLU A 386 -24.46 -9.36 -74.39
C GLU A 386 -25.31 -8.78 -73.24
N ILE A 387 -26.60 -8.52 -73.48
CA ILE A 387 -27.57 -8.13 -72.44
C ILE A 387 -27.71 -9.26 -71.41
N ARG A 388 -27.87 -10.52 -71.86
CA ARG A 388 -27.93 -11.69 -70.96
C ARG A 388 -26.65 -11.82 -70.12
N ARG A 389 -25.47 -11.58 -70.70
CA ARG A 389 -24.19 -11.58 -69.97
C ARG A 389 -24.08 -10.46 -68.94
N GLN A 390 -24.62 -9.27 -69.24
CA GLN A 390 -24.69 -8.18 -68.26
C GLN A 390 -25.61 -8.54 -67.10
N GLU A 391 -26.75 -9.17 -67.39
CA GLU A 391 -27.71 -9.61 -66.36
C GLU A 391 -27.12 -10.70 -65.45
N VAL A 392 -26.47 -11.72 -66.04
CA VAL A 392 -25.77 -12.77 -65.27
C VAL A 392 -24.66 -12.18 -64.39
N ARG A 393 -23.91 -11.19 -64.89
CA ARG A 393 -22.90 -10.47 -64.09
C ARG A 393 -23.53 -9.74 -62.90
N ARG A 394 -24.64 -9.03 -63.10
CA ARG A 394 -25.36 -8.34 -62.02
C ARG A 394 -25.86 -9.31 -60.96
N LEU A 395 -26.48 -10.42 -61.37
CA LEU A 395 -26.98 -11.44 -60.44
C LEU A 395 -25.85 -12.08 -59.64
N TRP A 396 -24.71 -12.33 -60.29
CA TRP A 396 -23.53 -12.88 -59.63
C TRP A 396 -22.91 -11.89 -58.62
N ASP A 397 -22.80 -10.61 -58.98
CA ASP A 397 -22.31 -9.57 -58.07
C ASP A 397 -23.24 -9.40 -56.86
N MET A 398 -24.56 -9.50 -57.05
CA MET A 398 -25.54 -9.53 -55.96
C MET A 398 -25.34 -10.74 -55.05
N GLN A 399 -25.21 -11.95 -55.60
CA GLN A 399 -24.99 -13.16 -54.82
C GLN A 399 -23.69 -13.10 -54.01
N LYS A 400 -22.61 -12.59 -54.62
CA LYS A 400 -21.32 -12.35 -53.94
C LYS A 400 -21.45 -11.35 -52.79
N GLN A 401 -22.25 -10.30 -52.97
CA GLN A 401 -22.54 -9.34 -51.89
C GLN A 401 -23.31 -9.99 -50.74
N GLU A 402 -24.29 -10.83 -51.04
CA GLU A 402 -25.06 -11.56 -50.02
C GLU A 402 -24.18 -12.56 -49.26
N GLU A 403 -23.32 -13.31 -49.94
CA GLU A 403 -22.37 -14.23 -49.31
C GLU A 403 -21.38 -13.50 -48.40
N ARG A 404 -20.85 -12.35 -48.84
CA ARG A 404 -20.02 -11.47 -47.98
C ARG A 404 -20.77 -11.01 -46.74
N ARG A 405 -21.99 -10.48 -46.91
CA ARG A 405 -22.82 -10.05 -45.78
C ARG A 405 -23.14 -11.20 -44.84
N GLY A 406 -23.38 -12.39 -45.37
CA GLY A 406 -23.60 -13.60 -44.58
C GLY A 406 -22.36 -14.04 -43.81
N PHE A 407 -21.18 -13.97 -44.43
CA PHE A 407 -19.90 -14.26 -43.79
C PHE A 407 -19.57 -13.24 -42.69
N GLU A 408 -19.70 -11.94 -42.97
CA GLU A 408 -19.50 -10.87 -42.00
C GLU A 408 -20.44 -11.00 -40.79
N LYS A 409 -21.72 -11.35 -41.02
CA LYS A 409 -22.67 -11.63 -39.93
C LYS A 409 -22.23 -12.81 -39.07
N ARG A 410 -21.80 -13.94 -39.67
CA ARG A 410 -21.31 -15.11 -38.92
C ARG A 410 -20.07 -14.77 -38.10
N LEU A 411 -19.14 -14.01 -38.68
CA LEU A 411 -17.93 -13.57 -38.00
C LEU A 411 -18.27 -12.64 -36.82
N SER A 412 -19.17 -11.68 -37.03
CA SER A 412 -19.66 -10.77 -35.99
C SER A 412 -20.34 -11.52 -34.84
N GLU A 413 -21.19 -12.51 -35.15
CA GLU A 413 -21.82 -13.36 -34.14
C GLU A 413 -20.81 -14.22 -33.37
N GLN A 414 -19.79 -14.77 -34.05
CA GLN A 414 -18.74 -15.55 -33.41
C GLN A 414 -17.92 -14.71 -32.44
N VAL A 415 -17.53 -13.49 -32.85
CA VAL A 415 -16.84 -12.53 -31.97
C VAL A 415 -17.73 -12.11 -30.80
N ARG A 416 -19.03 -11.85 -31.03
CA ARG A 416 -19.99 -11.52 -29.96
C ARG A 416 -20.06 -12.65 -28.93
N ARG A 417 -20.22 -13.90 -29.38
CA ARG A 417 -20.27 -15.07 -28.49
C ARG A 417 -18.97 -15.26 -27.70
N GLN A 418 -17.81 -15.02 -28.31
CA GLN A 418 -16.53 -15.08 -27.59
C GLN A 418 -16.43 -13.96 -26.54
N ASN A 419 -16.85 -12.74 -26.86
CA ASN A 419 -16.87 -11.64 -25.91
C ASN A 419 -17.84 -11.91 -24.75
N GLU A 420 -19.03 -12.42 -25.01
CA GLU A 420 -20.00 -12.80 -23.97
C GLU A 420 -19.43 -13.86 -23.01
N ARG A 421 -18.76 -14.89 -23.53
CA ARG A 421 -18.07 -15.88 -22.68
C ARG A 421 -17.00 -15.24 -21.81
N ARG A 422 -16.17 -14.36 -22.38
CA ARG A 422 -15.10 -13.67 -21.63
C ARG A 422 -15.67 -12.75 -20.56
N ILE A 423 -16.79 -12.09 -20.82
CA ILE A 423 -17.49 -11.24 -19.83
C ILE A 423 -18.03 -12.13 -18.71
N GLU A 424 -18.68 -13.24 -19.03
CA GLU A 424 -19.23 -14.16 -18.03
C GLU A 424 -18.12 -14.79 -17.16
N GLU A 425 -17.00 -15.19 -17.76
CA GLU A 425 -15.84 -15.71 -17.03
C GLU A 425 -15.25 -14.68 -16.06
N LYS A 426 -15.13 -13.41 -16.49
CA LYS A 426 -14.71 -12.31 -15.61
C LYS A 426 -15.70 -12.10 -14.46
N ARG A 427 -17.00 -12.09 -14.75
CA ARG A 427 -18.06 -11.95 -13.74
C ARG A 427 -17.97 -13.06 -12.69
N GLN A 428 -17.78 -14.31 -13.12
CA GLN A 428 -17.59 -15.44 -12.21
C GLN A 428 -16.28 -15.34 -11.39
N GLN A 429 -15.20 -14.80 -11.96
CA GLN A 429 -13.97 -14.53 -11.20
C GLN A 429 -14.19 -13.46 -10.13
N GLU A 430 -14.88 -12.37 -10.46
CA GLU A 430 -15.22 -11.30 -9.51
C GLU A 430 -16.12 -11.81 -8.37
N GLU A 431 -17.13 -12.61 -8.69
CA GLU A 431 -18.00 -13.24 -7.68
C GLU A 431 -17.22 -14.17 -6.74
N ARG A 432 -16.28 -14.96 -7.27
CA ARG A 432 -15.40 -15.82 -6.47
C ARG A 432 -14.53 -14.99 -5.52
N MET A 433 -13.89 -13.93 -6.01
CA MET A 433 -13.06 -13.04 -5.19
C MET A 433 -13.90 -12.38 -4.08
N LEU A 434 -15.09 -11.89 -4.39
CA LEU A 434 -16.00 -11.29 -3.41
C LEU A 434 -16.42 -12.30 -2.33
N TRP A 435 -16.71 -13.55 -2.71
CA TRP A 435 -17.03 -14.61 -1.76
C TRP A 435 -15.85 -14.92 -0.82
N GLU A 436 -14.63 -14.99 -1.35
CA GLU A 436 -13.42 -15.20 -0.55
C GLU A 436 -13.16 -14.04 0.43
N MET A 437 -13.32 -12.79 -0.02
CA MET A 437 -13.20 -11.61 0.84
C MET A 437 -14.21 -11.66 1.99
N ARG A 438 -15.49 -11.92 1.69
CA ARG A 438 -16.53 -12.05 2.74
C ARG A 438 -16.19 -13.16 3.73
N ASN A 439 -15.65 -14.28 3.27
CA ASN A 439 -15.22 -15.36 4.14
C ASN A 439 -14.03 -14.99 5.03
N GLN A 440 -13.06 -14.23 4.52
CA GLN A 440 -11.97 -13.72 5.34
C GLN A 440 -12.48 -12.74 6.40
N ASP A 441 -13.37 -11.82 6.03
CA ASP A 441 -13.96 -10.86 6.98
C ASP A 441 -14.80 -11.55 8.05
N ASN A 442 -15.58 -12.57 7.68
CA ASN A 442 -16.31 -13.40 8.65
C ASN A 442 -15.35 -14.12 9.61
N LYS A 443 -14.24 -14.68 9.13
CA LYS A 443 -13.20 -15.29 9.98
C LYS A 443 -12.55 -14.26 10.92
N ARG A 444 -12.25 -13.06 10.43
CA ARG A 444 -11.68 -11.96 11.24
C ARG A 444 -12.66 -11.51 12.32
N SER A 445 -13.94 -11.34 11.96
CA SER A 445 -15.02 -10.98 12.88
C SER A 445 -15.20 -12.02 13.97
N LEU A 446 -15.18 -13.31 13.62
CA LEU A 446 -15.26 -14.40 14.60
C LEU A 446 -14.07 -14.39 15.57
N LYS A 447 -12.84 -14.23 15.07
CA LYS A 447 -11.64 -14.10 15.92
C LYS A 447 -11.72 -12.90 16.86
N LYS A 448 -12.25 -11.77 16.38
CA LYS A 448 -12.42 -10.56 17.20
C LYS A 448 -13.42 -10.81 18.35
N ARG A 449 -14.55 -11.47 18.07
CA ARG A 449 -15.52 -11.85 19.10
C ARG A 449 -14.93 -12.79 20.14
N GLN A 450 -14.18 -13.81 19.71
CA GLN A 450 -13.49 -14.72 20.62
C GLN A 450 -12.48 -13.99 21.52
N LEU A 451 -11.73 -13.04 20.96
CA LEU A 451 -10.78 -12.23 21.72
C LEU A 451 -11.49 -11.33 22.74
N GLU A 452 -12.60 -10.68 22.35
CA GLU A 452 -13.41 -9.87 23.28
C GLU A 452 -14.01 -10.71 24.41
N GLU A 453 -14.42 -11.94 24.13
CA GLU A 453 -14.95 -12.86 25.13
C GLU A 453 -13.88 -13.30 26.13
N MET A 454 -12.68 -13.65 25.65
CA MET A 454 -11.53 -13.95 26.53
C MET A 454 -11.17 -12.76 27.42
N ARG A 455 -11.11 -11.53 26.87
CA ARG A 455 -10.80 -10.32 27.65
C ARG A 455 -11.86 -10.06 28.73
N ARG A 456 -13.14 -10.25 28.43
CA ARG A 456 -14.21 -10.14 29.42
C ARG A 456 -14.09 -11.18 30.53
N GLN A 457 -13.62 -12.38 30.20
CA GLN A 457 -13.39 -13.43 31.20
C GLN A 457 -12.23 -13.06 32.11
N GLU A 458 -11.11 -12.57 31.55
CA GLU A 458 -9.95 -12.09 32.33
C GLU A 458 -10.32 -10.91 33.23
N GLU A 459 -11.11 -9.95 32.73
CA GLU A 459 -11.59 -8.82 33.54
C GLU A 459 -12.45 -9.30 34.73
N ARG A 460 -13.37 -10.25 34.51
CA ARG A 460 -14.18 -10.83 35.59
C ARG A 460 -13.33 -11.57 36.62
N GLU A 461 -12.31 -12.30 36.18
CA GLU A 461 -11.38 -12.99 37.09
C GLU A 461 -10.57 -11.99 37.92
N LEU A 462 -10.14 -10.88 37.31
CA LEU A 462 -9.44 -9.81 38.02
C LEU A 462 -10.36 -9.13 39.05
N GLU A 463 -11.61 -8.82 38.67
CA GLU A 463 -12.63 -8.27 39.57
C GLU A 463 -12.87 -9.21 40.77
N MET A 464 -13.01 -10.52 40.54
CA MET A 464 -13.16 -11.47 41.65
C MET A 464 -11.95 -11.48 42.57
N ARG A 465 -10.72 -11.52 42.04
CA ARG A 465 -9.48 -11.51 42.85
C ARG A 465 -9.36 -10.23 43.68
N THR A 466 -9.65 -9.08 43.08
CA THR A 466 -9.61 -7.79 43.78
C THR A 466 -10.65 -7.68 44.89
N GLU A 467 -11.86 -8.22 44.67
CA GLU A 467 -12.90 -8.27 45.70
C GLU A 467 -12.55 -9.26 46.82
N GLU A 468 -11.92 -10.40 46.51
CA GLU A 468 -11.37 -11.33 47.50
C GLU A 468 -10.27 -10.68 48.35
N ASP A 469 -9.34 -9.96 47.72
CA ASP A 469 -8.30 -9.21 48.42
C ASP A 469 -8.90 -8.13 49.32
N ARG A 470 -9.91 -7.39 48.83
CA ARG A 470 -10.63 -6.38 49.62
C ARG A 470 -11.28 -6.99 50.85
N ARG A 471 -11.99 -8.12 50.69
CA ARG A 471 -12.57 -8.88 51.81
C ARG A 471 -11.51 -9.36 52.79
N GLY A 472 -10.39 -9.89 52.30
CA GLY A 472 -9.27 -10.33 53.13
C GLY A 472 -8.57 -9.19 53.88
N GLN A 473 -8.50 -7.99 53.32
CA GLN A 473 -8.00 -6.79 54.02
C GLN A 473 -8.99 -6.32 55.09
N GLU A 474 -10.29 -6.32 54.78
CA GLU A 474 -11.35 -5.93 55.71
C GLU A 474 -11.43 -6.88 56.91
N GLU A 475 -11.31 -8.19 56.69
CA GLU A 475 -11.25 -9.20 57.75
C GLU A 475 -10.01 -9.00 58.64
N ARG A 476 -8.84 -8.71 58.05
CA ARG A 476 -7.62 -8.38 58.81
C ARG A 476 -7.79 -7.12 59.66
N ARG A 477 -8.42 -6.07 59.13
CA ARG A 477 -8.75 -4.85 59.89
C ARG A 477 -9.69 -5.14 61.05
N LEU A 478 -10.72 -5.96 60.83
CA LEU A 478 -11.65 -6.36 61.89
C LEU A 478 -10.96 -7.19 62.97
N LYS A 479 -10.08 -8.12 62.59
CA LYS A 479 -9.26 -8.90 63.54
C LYS A 479 -8.35 -7.99 64.37
N GLN A 480 -7.67 -7.03 63.74
CA GLN A 480 -6.82 -6.07 64.45
C GLN A 480 -7.63 -5.23 65.44
N ARG A 481 -8.76 -4.67 64.99
CA ARG A 481 -9.63 -3.84 65.85
C ARG A 481 -10.17 -4.60 67.06
N ARG A 482 -10.49 -5.89 66.88
CA ARG A 482 -10.89 -6.78 67.97
C ARG A 482 -9.73 -7.02 68.95
N LEU A 483 -8.50 -7.18 68.45
CA LEU A 483 -7.30 -7.32 69.28
C LEU A 483 -7.05 -6.03 70.11
N ASP A 484 -7.17 -4.87 69.47
CA ASP A 484 -6.98 -3.57 70.12
C ASP A 484 -8.04 -3.34 71.21
N LEU A 485 -9.30 -3.71 70.96
CA LEU A 485 -10.37 -3.67 71.96
C LEU A 485 -10.09 -4.59 73.15
N MET A 486 -9.54 -5.79 72.93
CA MET A 486 -9.13 -6.67 74.04
C MET A 486 -8.01 -6.05 74.87
N HIS A 487 -6.98 -5.48 74.23
CA HIS A 487 -5.91 -4.79 74.94
C HIS A 487 -6.45 -3.62 75.76
N HIS A 488 -7.31 -2.79 75.17
CA HIS A 488 -7.91 -1.65 75.87
C HIS A 488 -8.75 -2.10 77.07
N ASN A 489 -9.55 -3.16 76.93
CA ASN A 489 -10.36 -3.69 78.02
C ASN A 489 -9.48 -4.26 79.16
N ASN A 490 -8.41 -4.98 78.83
CA ASN A 490 -7.44 -5.43 79.83
C ASN A 490 -6.77 -4.26 80.56
N THR A 491 -6.44 -3.18 79.83
CA THR A 491 -5.83 -1.99 80.42
C THR A 491 -6.81 -1.29 81.36
N LEU A 492 -8.08 -1.18 80.97
CA LEU A 492 -9.14 -0.63 81.82
C LEU A 492 -9.32 -1.46 83.10
N GLU A 493 -9.31 -2.78 83.00
CA GLU A 493 -9.36 -3.67 84.16
C GLU A 493 -8.14 -3.52 85.08
N GLU A 494 -6.93 -3.33 84.53
CA GLU A 494 -5.75 -3.01 85.33
C GLU A 494 -5.86 -1.65 86.04
N VAL A 495 -6.35 -0.62 85.35
CA VAL A 495 -6.56 0.71 85.94
C VAL A 495 -7.61 0.65 87.05
N LYS A 496 -8.72 -0.06 86.84
CA LYS A 496 -9.73 -0.30 87.89
C LYS A 496 -9.12 -0.98 89.11
N ARG A 497 -8.33 -2.04 88.92
CA ARG A 497 -7.60 -2.71 90.03
C ARG A 497 -6.63 -1.79 90.76
N GLN A 498 -5.98 -0.86 90.05
CA GLN A 498 -5.10 0.13 90.68
C GLN A 498 -5.88 1.18 91.48
N GLU A 499 -7.00 1.66 90.95
CA GLU A 499 -7.91 2.60 91.62
C GLU A 499 -8.50 1.99 92.90
N GLU A 500 -8.93 0.73 92.88
CA GLU A 500 -9.46 0.02 94.06
C GLU A 500 -8.42 -0.12 95.19
N ARG A 501 -7.12 -0.23 94.85
CA ARG A 501 -6.01 -0.34 95.82
C ARG A 501 -5.54 1.01 96.37
N ARG A 502 -5.90 2.15 95.75
CA ARG A 502 -5.54 3.50 96.22
C ARG A 502 -6.07 3.84 97.62
N PRO A 503 -7.36 3.61 97.95
CA PRO A 503 -7.88 3.92 99.29
C PRO A 503 -7.28 3.04 100.40
N GLU A 504 -6.85 1.80 100.10
CA GLU A 504 -6.14 0.96 101.08
C GLU A 504 -4.73 1.50 101.36
N LYS A 505 -3.99 1.90 100.32
CA LYS A 505 -2.67 2.54 100.49
C LYS A 505 -2.75 3.87 101.24
N MET A 506 -3.74 4.70 100.95
CA MET A 506 -3.97 5.96 101.66
C MET A 506 -4.32 5.73 103.13
N ARG A 507 -5.22 4.78 103.43
CA ARG A 507 -5.55 4.39 104.82
C ARG A 507 -4.33 3.92 105.60
N TRP A 508 -3.47 3.10 104.99
CA TRP A 508 -2.24 2.62 105.62
C TRP A 508 -1.24 3.75 105.94
N GLN A 509 -1.17 4.78 105.09
CA GLN A 509 -0.35 5.97 105.34
C GLN A 509 -0.93 6.86 106.45
N GLU A 510 -2.26 6.99 106.50
CA GLU A 510 -2.98 7.77 107.51
C GLU A 510 -2.84 7.14 108.92
N GLU A 511 -2.98 5.82 109.03
CA GLU A 511 -2.80 5.10 110.30
C GLU A 511 -1.39 5.27 110.87
N ARG A 512 -0.34 5.21 110.03
CA ARG A 512 1.03 5.48 110.47
C ARG A 512 1.21 6.89 111.02
N ARG A 513 0.57 7.89 110.40
CA ARG A 513 0.60 9.29 110.88
C ARG A 513 -0.09 9.42 112.24
N ILE A 514 -1.25 8.79 112.41
CA ILE A 514 -2.01 8.82 113.67
C ILE A 514 -1.21 8.17 114.81
N ASP A 515 -0.57 7.03 114.55
CA ASP A 515 0.26 6.35 115.55
C ASP A 515 1.47 7.17 115.99
N GLU A 516 2.08 7.93 115.07
CA GLU A 516 3.19 8.82 115.37
C GLU A 516 2.77 10.02 116.23
N ILE A 517 1.60 10.59 115.95
CA ILE A 517 1.00 11.66 116.77
C ILE A 517 0.71 11.14 118.19
N ARG A 518 0.11 9.96 118.33
CA ARG A 518 -0.15 9.34 119.65
C ARG A 518 1.13 9.16 120.48
N ARG A 519 2.24 8.75 119.84
CA ARG A 519 3.56 8.65 120.50
C ARG A 519 4.14 9.99 120.91
N GLN A 520 3.86 11.07 120.17
CA GLN A 520 4.30 12.41 120.55
C GLN A 520 3.48 12.98 121.71
N GLU A 521 2.16 12.78 121.70
CA GLU A 521 1.29 13.21 122.79
C GLU A 521 1.59 12.47 124.09
N GLY A 522 1.77 11.14 124.05
CA GLY A 522 2.16 10.36 125.23
C GLY A 522 3.46 10.86 125.87
N ARG A 523 4.46 11.21 125.05
CA ARG A 523 5.72 11.82 125.54
C ARG A 523 5.49 13.17 126.21
N ARG A 524 4.64 14.03 125.64
CA ARG A 524 4.28 15.33 126.24
C ARG A 524 3.52 15.17 127.56
N THR A 525 2.62 14.18 127.65
CA THR A 525 1.84 13.93 128.87
C THR A 525 2.74 13.45 130.00
N ASP A 526 3.66 12.52 129.70
CA ASP A 526 4.64 12.03 130.68
C ASP A 526 5.59 13.15 131.15
N GLU A 527 6.00 14.04 130.24
CA GLU A 527 6.87 15.16 130.58
C GLU A 527 6.16 16.19 131.48
N MET A 528 4.87 16.43 131.22
CA MET A 528 4.02 17.26 132.05
C MET A 528 3.82 16.64 133.43
N ARG A 529 3.55 15.33 133.50
CA ARG A 529 3.42 14.59 134.76
C ARG A 529 4.69 14.71 135.61
N ARG A 530 5.87 14.55 135.01
CA ARG A 530 7.17 14.72 135.70
C ARG A 530 7.43 16.16 136.14
N ARG A 531 6.88 17.17 135.46
CA ARG A 531 6.97 18.57 135.92
C ARG A 531 6.05 18.81 137.11
N GLU A 532 4.84 18.27 137.09
CA GLU A 532 3.88 18.38 138.19
C GLU A 532 4.37 17.65 139.44
N GLU A 533 4.91 16.43 139.29
CA GLU A 533 5.55 15.65 140.38
C GLU A 533 6.68 16.47 141.03
N ARG A 534 7.53 17.14 140.24
CA ARG A 534 8.59 18.02 140.76
C ARG A 534 8.06 19.24 141.52
N ARG A 535 6.96 19.85 141.04
CA ARG A 535 6.28 20.95 141.75
C ARG A 535 5.72 20.50 143.09
N ILE A 536 5.08 19.33 143.14
CA ILE A 536 4.51 18.77 144.37
C ILE A 536 5.63 18.47 145.38
N GLU A 537 6.75 17.92 144.94
CA GLU A 537 7.94 17.65 145.76
C GLU A 537 8.55 18.95 146.34
N GLU A 538 8.58 20.02 145.54
CA GLU A 538 9.09 21.33 145.96
C GLU A 538 8.19 22.01 146.99
N ILE A 539 6.87 21.90 146.82
CA ILE A 539 5.89 22.36 147.82
C ILE A 539 6.06 21.61 149.14
N ARG A 540 6.18 20.26 149.10
CA ARG A 540 6.45 19.45 150.30
C ARG A 540 7.72 19.89 151.02
N ARG A 541 8.80 20.18 150.30
CA ARG A 541 10.06 20.69 150.87
C ARG A 541 9.97 22.11 151.46
N GLN A 542 9.03 22.94 150.98
CA GLN A 542 8.77 24.25 151.60
C GLN A 542 7.92 24.10 152.86
N GLU A 543 6.97 23.16 152.88
CA GLU A 543 6.16 22.84 154.05
C GLU A 543 6.97 22.18 155.18
N GLU A 544 7.87 21.25 154.87
CA GLU A 544 8.82 20.69 155.85
C GLU A 544 9.70 21.78 156.47
N ARG A 545 10.20 22.73 155.67
CA ARG A 545 10.97 23.86 156.19
C ARG A 545 10.15 24.78 157.09
N ARG A 546 8.89 25.05 156.74
CA ARG A 546 7.97 25.80 157.62
C ARG A 546 7.69 25.06 158.93
N LEU A 547 7.54 23.73 158.90
CA LEU A 547 7.33 22.91 160.09
C LEU A 547 8.59 22.83 160.97
N ASP A 548 9.78 22.82 160.38
CA ASP A 548 11.06 22.87 161.11
C ASP A 548 11.33 24.23 161.76
N ASP A 549 10.92 25.33 161.13
CA ASP A 549 11.02 26.68 161.73
C ASP A 549 10.04 26.82 162.93
N ILE A 550 8.83 26.25 162.85
CA ILE A 550 7.87 26.24 163.96
C ILE A 550 8.37 25.38 165.15
N ARG A 551 9.19 24.35 164.92
CA ARG A 551 9.77 23.51 165.98
C ARG A 551 10.95 24.14 166.72
N ARG A 552 11.50 25.27 166.26
CA ARG A 552 12.60 25.98 166.95
C ARG A 552 12.13 27.08 167.90
N ASP A 553 10.86 27.48 167.82
CA ASP A 553 10.27 28.55 168.65
C ASP A 553 9.42 28.03 169.84
N VAL A 554 9.53 26.73 170.17
CA VAL A 554 8.98 26.05 171.36
C VAL A 554 10.12 25.34 172.09
#